data_AF-A0A0L1I5Q0-F1
#
_entry.id   AF-A0A0L1I5Q0-F1
#
_cell.length_a   1.000
_cell.length_b   1.000
_cell.length_c   1.000
_cell.angle_alpha   90.00
_cell.angle_beta   90.00
_cell.angle_gamma   90.00
#
_symmetry.space_group_name_H-M   'P 1'
#
loop_
_entity.id
_entity.type
_entity.pdbx_description
1 polymer ?
#
loop_
_entity_poly.entity_id
_entity_poly.type
_entity_poly.pdbx_seq_one_letter_code
_entity_poly.pdbx_strand_id
1 'polypeptide(L)'
;MKRYSTFDRHLSYFKKNNINKPQYNEKKILEHRLWAIGCELIEVIGDGNCLFRSISRNLFHKQKYLMFVMKKCVQYMINYKEEYSIYFENNEFQQYIKNMSKNGYWGDELCIKATADAFDCIIYIITSTLENWHLKYESKNNNGMYKKCVFLAYSSPTHYDCFKLMQR
;
A
#
# COMPACT_ATOMS: atom_id res chain seq x y z
N MET A 1 -6.03 20.58 11.01
CA MET A 1 -6.30 19.19 10.57
C MET A 1 -6.49 19.22 9.06
N LYS A 2 -5.49 18.76 8.27
CA LYS A 2 -5.44 18.98 6.82
C LYS A 2 -6.54 18.17 6.13
N ARG A 3 -7.42 18.86 5.39
CA ARG A 3 -8.54 18.27 4.65
C ARG A 3 -8.03 17.24 3.63
N TYR A 4 -8.54 16.02 3.69
CA TYR A 4 -8.19 14.94 2.76
C TYR A 4 -8.71 15.17 1.33
N SER A 5 -9.62 16.14 1.13
CA SER A 5 -9.99 16.62 -0.20
C SER A 5 -8.81 17.20 -1.00
N THR A 6 -7.69 17.54 -0.35
CA THR A 6 -6.54 18.14 -1.05
C THR A 6 -5.71 17.12 -1.83
N PHE A 7 -5.54 15.88 -1.33
CA PHE A 7 -4.73 14.86 -2.05
C PHE A 7 -5.48 14.30 -3.26
N ASP A 8 -6.75 13.93 -3.10
CA ASP A 8 -7.58 13.52 -4.24
C ASP A 8 -7.72 14.66 -5.27
N ARG A 9 -7.76 15.92 -4.82
CA ARG A 9 -7.72 17.10 -5.70
C ARG A 9 -6.39 17.24 -6.42
N HIS A 10 -5.26 17.04 -5.74
CA HIS A 10 -3.94 17.00 -6.40
C HIS A 10 -3.91 15.90 -7.46
N LEU A 11 -4.30 14.66 -7.13
CA LEU A 11 -4.37 13.55 -8.09
C LEU A 11 -5.24 13.88 -9.32
N SER A 12 -6.40 14.52 -9.12
CA SER A 12 -7.30 14.91 -10.21
C SER A 12 -6.71 15.96 -11.15
N TYR A 13 -5.91 16.90 -10.64
CA TYR A 13 -5.26 17.96 -11.43
C TYR A 13 -4.09 17.40 -12.28
N PHE A 14 -3.43 16.34 -11.81
CA PHE A 14 -2.25 15.75 -12.45
C PHE A 14 -2.54 14.75 -13.58
N LYS A 15 -3.81 14.45 -13.91
CA LYS A 15 -4.20 13.55 -15.01
C LYS A 15 -3.89 14.08 -16.43
N LYS A 16 -3.34 15.30 -16.59
CA LYS A 16 -3.27 15.99 -17.89
C LYS A 16 -1.88 16.10 -18.54
N ASN A 17 -0.80 15.62 -17.90
CA ASN A 17 0.56 15.73 -18.44
C ASN A 17 1.28 14.37 -18.46
N ASN A 18 2.00 14.07 -19.55
CA ASN A 18 2.68 12.79 -19.81
C ASN A 18 3.51 12.28 -18.61
N ILE A 19 2.90 11.36 -17.84
CA ILE A 19 3.47 10.73 -16.65
C ILE A 19 4.48 9.62 -17.03
N ASN A 20 4.35 9.09 -18.24
CA ASN A 20 5.10 7.92 -18.68
C ASN A 20 6.40 8.34 -19.38
N LYS A 21 7.54 8.01 -18.75
CA LYS A 21 8.87 8.12 -19.33
C LYS A 21 9.47 6.71 -19.43
N PRO A 22 9.24 5.99 -20.56
CA PRO A 22 9.60 4.57 -20.69
C PRO A 22 11.11 4.31 -20.62
N GLN A 23 11.94 5.35 -20.76
CA GLN A 23 13.40 5.27 -20.62
C GLN A 23 13.90 5.27 -19.17
N TYR A 24 13.02 5.42 -18.17
CA TYR A 24 13.40 5.46 -16.76
C TYR A 24 13.24 4.09 -16.11
N ASN A 25 14.12 3.77 -15.14
CA ASN A 25 13.89 2.65 -14.24
C ASN A 25 12.72 2.95 -13.28
N GLU A 26 12.25 1.92 -12.59
CA GLU A 26 11.05 1.93 -11.75
C GLU A 26 11.12 3.03 -10.69
N LYS A 27 12.28 3.16 -10.03
CA LYS A 27 12.50 4.17 -8.99
C LYS A 27 12.39 5.60 -9.55
N LYS A 28 13.03 5.88 -10.68
CA LYS A 28 12.95 7.21 -11.32
C LYS A 28 11.54 7.53 -11.80
N ILE A 29 10.78 6.54 -12.26
CA ILE A 29 9.36 6.71 -12.60
C ILE A 29 8.58 7.14 -11.36
N LEU A 30 8.78 6.48 -10.22
CA LEU A 30 8.13 6.83 -8.96
C LEU A 30 8.51 8.22 -8.47
N GLU A 31 9.80 8.53 -8.41
CA GLU A 31 10.29 9.86 -7.98
C GLU A 31 9.67 10.97 -8.83
N HIS A 32 9.61 10.79 -10.15
CA HIS A 32 8.97 11.74 -11.05
C HIS A 32 7.46 11.87 -10.81
N ARG A 33 6.75 10.75 -10.65
CA ARG A 33 5.31 10.71 -10.35
C ARG A 33 5.00 11.41 -9.02
N LEU A 34 5.75 11.08 -7.98
CA LEU A 34 5.60 11.64 -6.65
C LEU A 34 5.91 13.14 -6.66
N TRP A 35 7.02 13.55 -7.28
CA TRP A 35 7.38 14.97 -7.41
C TRP A 35 6.29 15.75 -8.13
N ALA A 36 5.75 15.19 -9.22
CA ALA A 36 4.65 15.82 -9.95
C ALA A 36 3.47 16.09 -9.01
N ILE A 37 3.04 15.13 -8.19
CA ILE A 37 1.92 15.32 -7.26
C ILE A 37 2.28 16.07 -5.96
N GLY A 38 3.48 16.63 -5.85
CA GLY A 38 3.95 17.37 -4.67
C GLY A 38 4.31 16.48 -3.47
N CYS A 39 4.72 15.24 -3.76
CA CYS A 39 5.15 14.24 -2.79
C CYS A 39 6.64 13.90 -2.97
N GLU A 40 7.23 13.32 -1.93
CA GLU A 40 8.57 12.75 -1.96
C GLU A 40 8.58 11.29 -1.50
N LEU A 41 9.47 10.50 -2.11
CA LEU A 41 9.70 9.09 -1.76
C LEU A 41 10.36 9.01 -0.38
N ILE A 42 10.00 7.99 0.39
CA ILE A 42 10.66 7.66 1.66
C ILE A 42 11.02 6.19 1.63
N GLU A 43 12.32 5.93 1.62
CA GLU A 43 12.84 4.57 1.51
C GLU A 43 12.55 3.73 2.75
N VAL A 44 12.22 2.47 2.47
CA VAL A 44 12.02 1.38 3.43
C VAL A 44 13.09 0.32 3.16
N ILE A 45 13.42 -0.47 4.18
CA ILE A 45 14.37 -1.57 4.04
C ILE A 45 13.89 -2.53 2.95
N GLY A 46 14.75 -2.78 1.95
CA GLY A 46 14.49 -3.69 0.83
C GLY A 46 14.67 -5.16 1.19
N ASP A 47 13.79 -5.68 2.03
CA ASP A 47 13.67 -7.11 2.35
C ASP A 47 12.28 -7.63 2.00
N GLY A 48 12.04 -8.94 2.19
CA GLY A 48 10.73 -9.56 1.93
C GLY A 48 9.59 -9.03 2.83
N ASN A 49 9.86 -8.10 3.75
CA ASN A 49 8.85 -7.46 4.59
C ASN A 49 8.51 -6.02 4.14
N CYS A 50 9.02 -5.56 3.00
CA CYS A 50 8.92 -4.16 2.55
C CYS A 50 7.48 -3.61 2.61
N LEU A 51 6.47 -4.37 2.17
CA LEU A 51 5.06 -3.99 2.25
C LEU A 51 4.65 -3.67 3.69
N PHE A 52 4.85 -4.62 4.61
CA PHE A 52 4.44 -4.48 6.00
C PHE A 52 5.26 -3.43 6.76
N ARG A 53 6.54 -3.25 6.40
CA ARG A 53 7.38 -2.15 6.92
C ARG A 53 6.85 -0.80 6.47
N SER A 54 6.48 -0.67 5.20
CA SER A 54 5.92 0.56 4.64
C SER A 54 4.57 0.91 5.27
N ILE A 55 3.69 -0.07 5.43
CA ILE A 55 2.41 0.12 6.14
C ILE A 55 2.65 0.48 7.62
N SER A 56 3.55 -0.24 8.31
CA SER A 56 3.90 0.04 9.70
C SER A 56 4.43 1.47 9.88
N ARG A 57 5.28 1.94 8.95
CA ARG A 57 5.79 3.31 8.97
C ARG A 57 4.67 4.34 8.79
N ASN A 58 3.70 4.10 7.91
CA ASN A 58 2.56 5.00 7.73
C ASN A 58 1.65 5.04 8.96
N LEU A 59 1.30 3.88 9.54
CA LEU A 59 0.35 3.79 10.64
C LEU A 59 0.94 4.20 12.00
N PHE A 60 2.23 3.93 12.22
CA PHE A 60 2.89 4.04 13.53
C PHE A 60 4.17 4.88 13.52
N HIS A 61 4.51 5.51 12.39
CA HIS A 61 5.73 6.29 12.19
C HIS A 61 7.04 5.49 12.40
N LYS A 62 6.97 4.16 12.50
CA LYS A 62 8.11 3.26 12.72
C LYS A 62 7.93 1.96 11.93
N GLN A 63 8.99 1.47 11.28
CA GLN A 63 8.96 0.20 10.53
C GLN A 63 8.95 -1.05 11.44
N LYS A 64 9.35 -0.90 12.72
CA LYS A 64 9.55 -2.01 13.65
C LYS A 64 8.30 -2.80 14.04
N TYR A 65 7.11 -2.29 13.74
CA TYR A 65 5.84 -2.95 14.05
C TYR A 65 5.31 -3.81 12.90
N LEU A 66 6.16 -4.15 11.91
CA LEU A 66 5.78 -4.96 10.75
C LEU A 66 5.12 -6.29 11.14
N MET A 67 5.61 -6.97 12.18
CA MET A 67 5.04 -8.24 12.64
C MET A 67 3.63 -8.08 13.21
N PHE A 68 3.36 -6.94 13.84
CA PHE A 68 2.01 -6.61 14.34
C PHE A 68 1.05 -6.38 13.17
N VAL A 69 1.50 -5.67 12.13
CA VAL A 69 0.71 -5.47 10.90
C VAL A 69 0.44 -6.82 10.21
N MET A 70 1.46 -7.66 10.03
CA MET A 70 1.32 -9.01 9.45
C MET A 70 0.32 -9.85 10.23
N LYS A 71 0.42 -9.89 11.56
CA LYS A 71 -0.50 -10.63 12.42
C LYS A 71 -1.94 -10.14 12.26
N LYS A 72 -2.15 -8.83 12.17
CA LYS A 72 -3.49 -8.26 11.95
C LYS A 72 -4.04 -8.56 10.56
N CYS A 73 -3.20 -8.49 9.53
CA CYS A 73 -3.54 -8.88 8.16
C CYS A 73 -3.99 -10.35 8.10
N VAL A 74 -3.17 -11.27 8.61
CA VAL A 74 -3.48 -12.72 8.64
C VAL A 74 -4.73 -13.00 9.46
N GLN A 75 -4.84 -12.42 10.67
CA GLN A 75 -6.02 -12.61 11.53
C GLN A 75 -7.29 -12.14 10.82
N TYR A 76 -7.23 -11.01 10.11
CA TYR A 76 -8.38 -10.52 9.35
C TYR A 76 -8.77 -11.48 8.24
N MET A 77 -7.82 -11.95 7.43
CA MET A 77 -8.10 -12.92 6.37
C MET A 77 -8.69 -14.23 6.90
N ILE A 78 -8.23 -14.72 8.06
CA ILE A 78 -8.81 -15.91 8.71
C ILE A 78 -10.26 -15.65 9.15
N ASN A 79 -10.52 -14.50 9.78
CA ASN A 79 -11.86 -14.15 10.28
C ASN A 79 -12.87 -13.96 9.14
N TYR A 80 -12.42 -13.48 7.99
CA TYR A 80 -13.23 -13.29 6.79
C TYR A 80 -12.87 -14.32 5.71
N LYS A 81 -12.58 -15.56 6.11
CA LYS A 81 -12.10 -16.63 5.21
C LYS A 81 -12.92 -16.73 3.93
N GLU A 82 -14.24 -16.68 4.02
CA GLU A 82 -15.14 -16.80 2.86
C GLU A 82 -14.87 -15.73 1.79
N GLU A 83 -14.45 -14.52 2.18
CA GLU A 83 -14.11 -13.43 1.26
C GLU A 83 -12.75 -13.62 0.58
N TYR A 84 -11.81 -14.33 1.24
CA TYR A 84 -10.44 -14.47 0.76
C TYR A 84 -10.15 -15.83 0.12
N SER A 85 -10.82 -16.90 0.55
CA SER A 85 -10.58 -18.25 0.01
C SER A 85 -11.03 -18.40 -1.43
N ILE A 86 -11.89 -17.51 -1.94
CA ILE A 86 -12.33 -17.51 -3.34
C ILE A 86 -11.19 -17.27 -4.33
N TYR A 87 -10.07 -16.69 -3.89
CA TYR A 87 -8.89 -16.44 -4.70
C TYR A 87 -7.94 -17.66 -4.79
N PHE A 88 -8.31 -18.78 -4.17
CA PHE A 88 -7.45 -19.95 -4.00
C PHE A 88 -8.21 -21.22 -4.39
N GLU A 89 -7.50 -22.17 -4.98
CA GLU A 89 -8.08 -23.49 -5.25
C GLU A 89 -7.81 -24.44 -4.07
N ASN A 90 -8.76 -25.35 -3.80
CA ASN A 90 -8.59 -26.42 -2.82
C ASN A 90 -8.11 -25.92 -1.43
N ASN A 91 -6.95 -26.42 -0.96
CA ASN A 91 -6.37 -26.10 0.36
C ASN A 91 -5.31 -24.99 0.30
N GLU A 92 -5.14 -24.29 -0.82
CA GLU A 92 -4.08 -23.29 -1.00
C GLU A 92 -4.21 -22.10 -0.06
N PHE A 93 -5.44 -21.70 0.29
CA PHE A 93 -5.67 -20.60 1.26
C PHE A 93 -5.00 -20.88 2.61
N GLN A 94 -5.11 -22.11 3.13
CA GLN A 94 -4.48 -22.46 4.41
C GLN A 94 -2.96 -22.39 4.33
N GLN A 95 -2.40 -22.84 3.21
CA GLN A 95 -0.97 -22.80 2.96
C GLN A 95 -0.46 -21.35 2.77
N TYR A 96 -1.25 -20.51 2.10
CA TYR A 96 -1.01 -19.07 1.96
C TYR A 96 -0.97 -18.38 3.33
N ILE A 97 -1.98 -18.59 4.18
CA ILE A 97 -2.03 -18.04 5.54
C ILE A 97 -0.82 -18.48 6.39
N LYS A 98 -0.45 -19.77 6.30
CA LYS A 98 0.74 -20.30 6.99
C LYS A 98 2.03 -19.65 6.49
N ASN A 99 2.15 -19.41 5.18
CA ASN A 99 3.31 -18.76 4.60
C ASN A 99 3.37 -17.27 4.96
N MET A 100 2.25 -16.56 4.89
CA MET A 100 2.14 -15.14 5.25
C MET A 100 2.47 -14.86 6.71
N SER A 101 2.36 -15.87 7.58
CA SER A 101 2.77 -15.77 8.98
C SER A 101 4.29 -15.86 9.19
N LYS A 102 5.07 -16.19 8.16
CA LYS A 102 6.54 -16.31 8.24
C LYS A 102 7.19 -14.96 7.97
N ASN A 103 8.17 -14.60 8.80
CA ASN A 103 9.00 -13.42 8.58
C ASN A 103 9.68 -13.48 7.20
N GLY A 104 9.59 -12.39 6.44
CA GLY A 104 10.20 -12.27 5.11
C GLY A 104 9.37 -12.87 3.97
N TYR A 105 8.17 -13.39 4.24
CA TYR A 105 7.24 -13.76 3.17
C TYR A 105 6.61 -12.49 2.57
N TRP A 106 6.64 -12.41 1.25
CA TRP A 106 6.25 -11.21 0.51
C TRP A 106 4.73 -11.04 0.55
N GLY A 107 4.29 -9.82 0.87
CA GLY A 107 2.88 -9.46 0.81
C GLY A 107 2.45 -9.04 -0.60
N ASP A 108 1.18 -9.25 -0.89
CA ASP A 108 0.54 -9.04 -2.20
C ASP A 108 -0.67 -8.10 -2.07
N GLU A 109 -1.49 -8.04 -3.13
CA GLU A 109 -2.71 -7.24 -3.16
C GLU A 109 -3.75 -7.67 -2.12
N LEU A 110 -3.88 -8.97 -1.83
CA LEU A 110 -4.78 -9.47 -0.79
C LEU A 110 -4.35 -8.95 0.58
N CYS A 111 -3.03 -8.90 0.84
CA CYS A 111 -2.50 -8.29 2.06
C CYS A 111 -2.83 -6.81 2.18
N ILE A 112 -2.79 -6.07 1.07
CA ILE A 112 -3.13 -4.64 1.05
C ILE A 112 -4.60 -4.46 1.43
N LYS A 113 -5.51 -5.18 0.77
CA LYS A 113 -6.95 -5.09 1.07
C LYS A 113 -7.26 -5.51 2.52
N ALA A 114 -6.73 -6.64 2.97
CA ALA A 114 -6.93 -7.13 4.33
C ALA A 114 -6.41 -6.16 5.38
N THR A 115 -5.25 -5.54 5.13
CA THR A 115 -4.68 -4.56 6.05
C THR A 115 -5.48 -3.26 6.07
N ALA A 116 -6.01 -2.82 4.92
CA ALA A 116 -6.90 -1.66 4.86
C ALA A 116 -8.13 -1.84 5.75
N ASP A 117 -8.77 -3.01 5.68
CA ASP A 117 -9.94 -3.32 6.51
C ASP A 117 -9.56 -3.53 7.98
N ALA A 118 -8.48 -4.27 8.26
CA ALA A 118 -8.07 -4.61 9.63
C ALA A 118 -7.71 -3.37 10.48
N PHE A 119 -7.21 -2.32 9.85
CA PHE A 119 -6.83 -1.07 10.50
C PHE A 119 -7.81 0.09 10.27
N ASP A 120 -8.94 -0.17 9.62
CA ASP A 120 -9.92 0.82 9.20
C ASP A 120 -9.29 2.05 8.54
N CYS A 121 -8.47 1.81 7.51
CA CYS A 121 -7.69 2.83 6.84
C CYS A 121 -7.93 2.85 5.32
N ILE A 122 -7.36 3.87 4.68
CA ILE A 122 -7.32 4.01 3.21
C ILE A 122 -5.86 3.88 2.78
N ILE A 123 -5.58 2.96 1.87
CA ILE A 123 -4.26 2.75 1.29
C ILE A 123 -4.23 3.34 -0.12
N TYR A 124 -3.37 4.32 -0.33
CA TYR A 124 -3.06 4.92 -1.63
C TYR A 124 -1.73 4.38 -2.12
N ILE A 125 -1.68 3.98 -3.39
CA ILE A 125 -0.47 3.43 -4.01
C ILE A 125 -0.18 4.21 -5.27
N ILE A 126 1.06 4.70 -5.38
CA ILE A 126 1.63 5.16 -6.65
C ILE A 126 2.60 4.08 -7.12
N THR A 127 2.37 3.53 -8.31
CA THR A 127 3.18 2.43 -8.84
C THR A 127 4.17 2.95 -9.88
N SER A 128 5.12 2.12 -10.31
CA SER A 128 5.95 2.35 -11.51
C SER A 128 5.32 1.79 -12.80
N THR A 129 4.16 1.12 -12.72
CA THR A 129 3.50 0.50 -13.89
C THR A 129 3.02 1.56 -14.88
N LEU A 130 3.06 1.26 -16.18
CA LEU A 130 2.66 2.21 -17.22
C LEU A 130 1.16 2.54 -17.15
N GLU A 131 0.35 1.52 -16.84
CA GLU A 131 -1.09 1.61 -16.63
C GLU A 131 -1.42 1.51 -15.15
N ASN A 132 -2.59 2.02 -14.75
CA ASN A 132 -3.06 1.98 -13.36
C ASN A 132 -2.02 2.49 -12.35
N TRP A 133 -1.35 3.59 -12.69
CA TRP A 133 -0.26 4.20 -11.91
C TRP A 133 -0.66 4.64 -10.50
N HIS A 134 -1.97 4.69 -10.22
CA HIS A 134 -2.54 5.04 -8.94
C HIS A 134 -3.64 4.04 -8.55
N LEU A 135 -3.50 3.43 -7.38
CA LEU A 135 -4.48 2.51 -6.79
C LEU A 135 -4.95 3.03 -5.45
N LYS A 136 -6.21 2.72 -5.09
CA LYS A 136 -6.81 3.08 -3.81
C LYS A 136 -7.58 1.88 -3.24
N TYR A 137 -7.24 1.47 -2.02
CA TYR A 137 -7.94 0.44 -1.26
C TYR A 137 -8.52 1.08 -0.01
N GLU A 138 -9.83 1.01 0.13
CA GLU A 138 -10.54 1.58 1.27
C GLU A 138 -11.12 0.46 2.14
N SER A 139 -11.03 0.65 3.46
CA SER A 139 -11.72 -0.20 4.43
C SER A 139 -13.22 -0.28 4.12
N LYS A 140 -13.80 -1.48 4.15
CA LYS A 140 -15.24 -1.71 3.95
C LYS A 140 -16.11 -1.16 5.10
N ASN A 141 -15.51 -0.85 6.24
CA ASN A 141 -16.23 -0.26 7.37
C ASN A 141 -16.69 1.16 6.98
N ASN A 142 -17.99 1.42 7.15
CA ASN A 142 -18.58 2.73 6.90
C ASN A 142 -19.25 3.24 8.18
N ASN A 143 -18.42 3.51 9.18
CA ASN A 143 -18.84 4.03 10.49
C ASN A 143 -18.97 5.57 10.50
N GLY A 144 -18.83 6.23 9.34
CA GLY A 144 -18.84 7.70 9.22
C GLY A 144 -17.65 8.41 9.86
N MET A 145 -16.66 7.66 10.37
CA MET A 145 -15.47 8.22 11.02
C MET A 145 -14.36 8.52 10.01
N TYR A 146 -13.47 9.43 10.37
CA TYR A 146 -12.27 9.71 9.59
C TYR A 146 -11.30 8.52 9.63
N LYS A 147 -10.95 8.00 8.46
CA LYS A 147 -9.97 6.94 8.28
C LYS A 147 -8.55 7.48 8.17
N LYS A 148 -7.58 6.78 8.77
CA LYS A 148 -6.16 7.07 8.54
C LYS A 148 -5.80 6.75 7.08
N CYS A 149 -4.84 7.48 6.52
CA CYS A 149 -4.30 7.21 5.19
C CYS A 149 -2.91 6.58 5.28
N VAL A 150 -2.67 5.59 4.43
CA VAL A 150 -1.39 4.91 4.23
C VAL A 150 -0.95 5.17 2.79
N PHE A 151 0.27 5.64 2.61
CA PHE A 151 0.83 6.05 1.32
C PHE A 151 1.99 5.15 0.94
N LEU A 152 1.80 4.36 -0.10
CA LEU A 152 2.77 3.38 -0.60
C LEU A 152 3.29 3.79 -1.98
N ALA A 153 4.60 3.66 -2.18
CA ALA A 153 5.22 3.77 -3.50
C ALA A 153 5.68 2.38 -3.93
N TYR A 154 5.17 1.88 -5.06
CA TYR A 154 5.40 0.52 -5.52
C TYR A 154 6.30 0.49 -6.74
N SER A 155 7.54 0.05 -6.54
CA SER A 155 8.46 -0.29 -7.62
C SER A 155 8.09 -1.67 -8.12
N SER A 156 7.19 -1.74 -9.10
CA SER A 156 6.64 -3.01 -9.57
C SER A 156 7.70 -3.86 -10.29
N PRO A 157 7.75 -5.19 -10.09
CA PRO A 157 6.99 -5.98 -9.11
C PRO A 157 7.73 -6.22 -7.78
N THR A 158 8.76 -5.44 -7.46
CA THR A 158 9.84 -5.87 -6.55
C THR A 158 9.83 -5.23 -5.16
N HIS A 159 9.34 -4.00 -4.98
CA HIS A 159 9.56 -3.29 -3.70
C HIS A 159 8.50 -2.25 -3.36
N TYR A 160 8.20 -2.13 -2.06
CA TYR A 160 7.33 -1.11 -1.50
C TYR A 160 8.10 -0.14 -0.59
N ASP A 161 8.02 1.14 -0.92
CA ASP A 161 8.45 2.27 -0.12
C ASP A 161 7.23 3.04 0.42
N CYS A 162 7.47 4.10 1.19
CA CYS A 162 6.43 5.08 1.52
C CYS A 162 6.57 6.33 0.64
N PHE A 163 5.55 7.17 0.63
CA PHE A 163 5.70 8.57 0.22
C PHE A 163 4.99 9.50 1.19
N LYS A 164 5.33 10.79 1.17
CA LYS A 164 4.61 11.83 1.93
C LYS A 164 4.54 13.12 1.11
N LEU A 165 3.65 14.01 1.51
CA LEU A 165 3.61 15.37 0.98
C LEU A 165 4.91 16.12 1.32
N MET A 166 5.45 16.85 0.34
CA MET A 166 6.56 17.77 0.57
C MET A 166 6.09 18.89 1.49
N GLN A 167 6.88 19.21 2.52
CA GLN A 167 6.67 20.42 3.30
C GLN A 167 7.26 21.58 2.49
N ARG A 168 6.39 22.50 2.03
CA ARG A 168 6.80 23.78 1.47
C ARG A 168 6.96 24.79 2.59
#